data_AF-A0A0F9D040-F1
#
_entry.id   AF-A0A0F9D040-F1
#
_cell.length_a   1.000
_cell.length_b   1.000
_cell.length_c   1.000
_cell.angle_alpha   90.00
_cell.angle_beta   90.00
_cell.angle_gamma   90.00
#
_symmetry.space_group_name_H-M   'P 1'
#
loop_
_entity.id
_entity.type
_entity.pdbx_description
1 polymer ?
#
loop_
_entity_poly.entity_id
_entity_poly.type
_entity_poly.pdbx_seq_one_letter_code
_entity_poly.pdbx_strand_id
1 'polypeptide(L)'
;SSSNDIMLLATDYAAGEIAFSTGANSEAVRIDSAGNVGIGITIPTSKLDIAGALTLSSTQPVFDFNETDGPVDEKFWRWTTSIGDLYLQTKTDALGAGANVLRITRTGTTVDLIRAVATSVDVVGALTATSYGGITEANLLDKDTVITVQTALTTGLAGTDELLVSDAGVTKRMDVSVIEAYMLANLGFLTSFTETNDLSAAVTWANVPEANVPTHTGDVTGGTDLTVDPTAISGKALVTAVSGDMVLIWDGTDSAIKRADFDDFVAAGGVTIAQVAARAFGGM
;
A
#
# COMPACT_ATOMS: atom_id res chain seq x y z
N SER A 1 -47.50 -70.58 -14.84
CA SER A 1 -48.35 -69.37 -14.98
C SER A 1 -47.53 -68.34 -15.72
N SER A 2 -48.15 -67.67 -16.68
CA SER A 2 -47.53 -66.57 -17.45
C SER A 2 -46.97 -65.51 -16.53
N SER A 3 -45.80 -65.01 -16.89
CA SER A 3 -45.04 -63.93 -16.27
C SER A 3 -45.93 -62.85 -15.65
N ASN A 4 -45.66 -62.56 -14.38
CA ASN A 4 -46.22 -61.51 -13.50
C ASN A 4 -47.26 -62.01 -12.48
N ASP A 5 -46.76 -62.43 -11.32
CA ASP A 5 -47.55 -62.65 -10.09
C ASP A 5 -47.96 -61.29 -9.47
N ILE A 6 -48.65 -60.44 -10.25
CA ILE A 6 -49.11 -59.11 -9.81
C ILE A 6 -50.59 -59.17 -9.41
N MET A 7 -50.92 -58.74 -8.20
CA MET A 7 -52.30 -58.46 -7.79
C MET A 7 -52.72 -57.08 -8.32
N LEU A 8 -53.81 -57.02 -9.08
CA LEU A 8 -54.41 -55.77 -9.53
C LEU A 8 -55.55 -55.36 -8.58
N LEU A 9 -55.46 -54.16 -8.00
CA LEU A 9 -56.57 -53.50 -7.32
C LEU A 9 -56.91 -52.24 -8.12
N ALA A 10 -58.17 -52.08 -8.50
CA ALA A 10 -58.65 -50.94 -9.27
C ALA A 10 -60.12 -50.67 -8.97
N THR A 11 -60.55 -49.44 -9.21
CA THR A 11 -61.97 -49.07 -9.31
C THR A 11 -62.31 -48.89 -10.78
N ASP A 12 -63.48 -49.34 -11.21
CA ASP A 12 -64.03 -49.06 -12.55
C ASP A 12 -64.72 -47.69 -12.63
N TYR A 13 -64.97 -47.06 -11.47
CA TYR A 13 -65.51 -45.71 -11.39
C TYR A 13 -64.45 -44.66 -11.74
N ALA A 14 -64.78 -43.74 -12.66
CA ALA A 14 -63.85 -42.72 -13.16
C ALA A 14 -63.35 -41.74 -12.08
N ALA A 15 -64.14 -41.52 -11.03
CA ALA A 15 -63.76 -40.74 -9.85
C ALA A 15 -63.55 -41.65 -8.63
N GLY A 16 -63.33 -42.95 -8.86
CA GLY A 16 -63.06 -43.90 -7.80
C GLY A 16 -61.69 -43.71 -7.20
N GLU A 17 -61.56 -44.08 -5.94
CA GLU A 17 -60.36 -43.91 -5.14
C GLU A 17 -60.11 -45.22 -4.38
N ILE A 18 -58.86 -45.50 -4.05
CA ILE A 18 -58.48 -46.66 -3.25
C ILE A 18 -58.01 -46.15 -1.90
N ALA A 19 -58.70 -46.55 -0.83
CA ALA A 19 -58.37 -46.16 0.54
C ALA A 19 -58.05 -47.38 1.40
N PHE A 20 -57.03 -47.24 2.23
CA PHE A 20 -56.67 -48.19 3.28
C PHE A 20 -56.91 -47.53 4.63
N SER A 21 -57.85 -48.10 5.39
CA SER A 21 -58.24 -47.59 6.71
C SER A 21 -57.72 -48.48 7.84
N THR A 22 -57.46 -47.85 8.97
CA THR A 22 -57.12 -48.50 10.24
C THR A 22 -58.34 -48.49 11.18
N GLY A 23 -58.11 -48.70 12.48
CA GLY A 23 -59.18 -48.76 13.48
C GLY A 23 -60.14 -47.58 13.42
N ALA A 24 -61.42 -47.86 13.72
CA ALA A 24 -62.51 -46.87 13.70
C ALA A 24 -62.70 -46.16 12.34
N ASN A 25 -62.38 -46.82 11.23
CA ASN A 25 -62.49 -46.27 9.87
C ASN A 25 -61.62 -45.03 9.61
N SER A 26 -60.50 -44.90 10.34
CA SER A 26 -59.55 -43.81 10.09
C SER A 26 -58.69 -44.15 8.86
N GLU A 27 -58.86 -43.40 7.78
CA GLU A 27 -58.06 -43.52 6.56
C GLU A 27 -56.58 -43.23 6.86
N ALA A 28 -55.70 -44.15 6.47
CA ALA A 28 -54.26 -44.05 6.68
C ALA A 28 -53.50 -43.82 5.38
N VAL A 29 -53.92 -44.46 4.29
CA VAL A 29 -53.34 -44.29 2.96
C VAL A 29 -54.45 -44.22 1.92
N ARG A 30 -54.27 -43.35 0.93
CA ARG A 30 -55.20 -43.22 -0.19
C ARG A 30 -54.49 -43.10 -1.51
N ILE A 31 -55.15 -43.52 -2.57
CA ILE A 31 -54.83 -43.21 -3.96
C ILE A 31 -56.06 -42.51 -4.53
N ASP A 32 -55.93 -41.22 -4.83
CA ASP A 32 -57.03 -40.45 -5.40
C ASP A 32 -57.28 -40.80 -6.89
N SER A 33 -58.36 -40.26 -7.45
CA SER A 33 -58.71 -40.48 -8.86
C SER A 33 -57.71 -39.89 -9.87
N ALA A 34 -56.82 -39.00 -9.43
CA ALA A 34 -55.71 -38.46 -10.23
C ALA A 34 -54.41 -39.29 -10.09
N GLY A 35 -54.45 -40.37 -9.31
CA GLY A 35 -53.31 -41.25 -9.04
C GLY A 35 -52.27 -40.64 -8.10
N ASN A 36 -52.68 -39.74 -7.21
CA ASN A 36 -51.83 -39.20 -6.15
C ASN A 36 -51.99 -40.05 -4.88
N VAL A 37 -50.88 -40.31 -4.20
CA VAL A 37 -50.87 -41.09 -2.96
C VAL A 37 -50.84 -40.14 -1.77
N GLY A 38 -51.84 -40.24 -0.89
CA GLY A 38 -51.87 -39.55 0.40
C GLY A 38 -51.56 -40.51 1.54
N ILE A 39 -50.73 -40.11 2.50
CA ILE A 39 -50.51 -40.82 3.76
C ILE A 39 -50.91 -39.90 4.92
N GLY A 40 -51.95 -40.28 5.66
CA GLY A 40 -52.53 -39.46 6.74
C GLY A 40 -53.23 -38.18 6.27
N ILE A 41 -53.46 -38.02 4.97
CA ILE A 41 -54.11 -36.85 4.34
C ILE A 41 -55.20 -37.30 3.36
N THR A 42 -56.31 -36.59 3.32
CA THR A 42 -57.49 -36.96 2.50
C THR A 42 -57.54 -36.28 1.14
N ILE A 43 -56.76 -35.23 0.91
CA ILE A 43 -56.73 -34.48 -0.36
C ILE A 43 -55.26 -34.24 -0.75
N PRO A 44 -54.55 -35.25 -1.30
CA PRO A 44 -53.17 -35.10 -1.72
C PRO A 44 -53.07 -34.11 -2.88
N THR A 45 -52.12 -33.19 -2.79
CA THR A 45 -51.91 -32.14 -3.81
C THR A 45 -50.73 -32.42 -4.74
N SER A 46 -50.00 -33.50 -4.48
CA SER A 46 -48.84 -33.95 -5.24
C SER A 46 -48.84 -35.48 -5.34
N LYS A 47 -47.96 -36.04 -6.17
CA LYS A 47 -47.93 -37.49 -6.42
C LYS A 47 -47.75 -38.34 -5.16
N LEU A 48 -47.04 -37.81 -4.16
CA LEU A 48 -46.93 -38.37 -2.82
C LEU A 48 -47.03 -37.23 -1.81
N ASP A 49 -48.09 -37.23 -1.00
CA ASP A 49 -48.37 -36.23 0.02
C ASP A 49 -48.50 -36.92 1.39
N ILE A 50 -47.74 -36.45 2.38
CA ILE A 50 -47.65 -37.08 3.70
C ILE A 50 -47.98 -36.04 4.78
N ALA A 51 -49.05 -36.27 5.53
CA ALA A 51 -49.33 -35.50 6.73
C ALA A 51 -48.46 -36.01 7.90
N GLY A 52 -47.36 -35.31 8.18
CA GLY A 52 -46.48 -35.61 9.31
C GLY A 52 -45.00 -35.65 8.92
N ALA A 53 -44.19 -36.24 9.80
CA ALA A 53 -42.75 -36.36 9.59
C ALA A 53 -42.40 -37.59 8.75
N LEU A 54 -41.54 -37.40 7.74
CA LEU A 54 -40.90 -38.49 6.99
C LEU A 54 -39.54 -38.82 7.62
N THR A 55 -39.39 -40.04 8.16
CA THR A 55 -38.10 -40.54 8.67
C THR A 55 -37.58 -41.65 7.77
N LEU A 56 -36.41 -41.44 7.16
CA LEU A 56 -35.72 -42.44 6.34
C LEU A 56 -34.75 -43.24 7.21
N SER A 57 -34.99 -44.55 7.36
CA SER A 57 -34.18 -45.44 8.20
C SER A 57 -33.47 -46.49 7.35
N SER A 58 -32.14 -46.45 7.33
CA SER A 58 -31.27 -47.39 6.63
C SER A 58 -29.87 -47.30 7.25
N THR A 59 -28.97 -48.24 6.95
CA THR A 59 -27.54 -48.10 7.27
C THR A 59 -26.91 -46.88 6.59
N GLN A 60 -27.46 -46.49 5.43
CA GLN A 60 -27.16 -45.25 4.71
C GLN A 60 -28.47 -44.73 4.13
N PRO A 61 -29.22 -43.87 4.85
CA PRO A 61 -30.43 -43.27 4.31
C PRO A 61 -30.06 -42.29 3.19
N VAL A 62 -30.90 -42.27 2.15
CA VAL A 62 -30.66 -41.53 0.91
C VAL A 62 -31.93 -40.81 0.52
N PHE A 63 -31.79 -39.55 0.12
CA PHE A 63 -32.79 -38.80 -0.63
C PHE A 63 -32.13 -38.28 -1.92
N ASP A 64 -32.64 -38.73 -3.06
CA ASP A 64 -32.09 -38.41 -4.38
C ASP A 64 -33.02 -37.46 -5.13
N PHE A 65 -32.44 -36.39 -5.64
CA PHE A 65 -33.07 -35.52 -6.64
C PHE A 65 -32.60 -35.97 -8.02
N ASN A 66 -33.56 -36.27 -8.91
CA ASN A 66 -33.32 -36.70 -10.28
C ASN A 66 -33.86 -35.64 -11.25
N GLU A 67 -32.96 -34.96 -11.94
CA GLU A 67 -33.28 -34.05 -13.02
C GLU A 67 -33.37 -34.87 -14.33
N THR A 68 -34.56 -35.00 -14.91
CA THR A 68 -34.78 -35.91 -16.04
C THR A 68 -34.22 -35.41 -17.38
N ASP A 69 -34.09 -34.09 -17.54
CA ASP A 69 -33.61 -33.43 -18.75
C ASP A 69 -32.13 -33.03 -18.70
N GLY A 70 -31.44 -33.32 -17.60
CA GLY A 70 -30.02 -33.06 -17.40
C GLY A 70 -29.13 -33.77 -18.42
N PRO A 71 -27.91 -33.25 -18.65
CA PRO A 71 -26.91 -33.94 -19.45
C PRO A 71 -26.44 -35.23 -18.77
N VAL A 72 -25.68 -36.04 -19.52
CA VAL A 72 -25.16 -37.32 -19.03
C VAL A 72 -24.31 -37.09 -17.78
N ASP A 73 -24.58 -37.88 -16.73
CA ASP A 73 -23.88 -37.88 -15.44
C ASP A 73 -24.08 -36.62 -14.58
N GLU A 74 -25.12 -35.83 -14.86
CA GLU A 74 -25.45 -34.62 -14.09
C GLU A 74 -26.90 -34.62 -13.58
N LYS A 75 -27.59 -35.76 -13.67
CA LYS A 75 -29.01 -35.85 -13.30
C LYS A 75 -29.25 -35.99 -11.81
N PHE A 76 -28.32 -36.60 -11.09
CA PHE A 76 -28.57 -37.01 -9.71
C PHE A 76 -27.76 -36.22 -8.69
N TRP A 77 -28.50 -35.66 -7.72
CA TRP A 77 -27.96 -35.05 -6.52
C TRP A 77 -28.48 -35.81 -5.30
N ARG A 78 -27.54 -36.24 -4.45
CA ARG A 78 -27.85 -37.10 -3.30
C ARG A 78 -27.63 -36.38 -1.98
N TRP A 79 -28.64 -36.42 -1.13
CA TRP A 79 -28.52 -36.15 0.30
C TRP A 79 -28.43 -37.48 1.02
N THR A 80 -27.38 -37.68 1.81
CA THR A 80 -27.20 -38.94 2.53
C THR A 80 -26.44 -38.73 3.82
N THR A 81 -26.64 -39.63 4.78
CA THR A 81 -25.77 -39.72 5.94
C THR A 81 -24.97 -41.02 5.90
N SER A 82 -23.73 -40.95 6.36
CA SER A 82 -22.86 -42.12 6.40
C SER A 82 -21.92 -41.99 7.58
N ILE A 83 -21.97 -42.97 8.49
CA ILE A 83 -21.07 -43.06 9.65
C ILE A 83 -21.04 -41.73 10.45
N GLY A 84 -22.23 -41.19 10.76
CA GLY A 84 -22.38 -39.98 11.60
C GLY A 84 -22.41 -38.65 10.84
N ASP A 85 -21.85 -38.60 9.64
CA ASP A 85 -21.75 -37.38 8.83
C ASP A 85 -22.90 -37.20 7.86
N LEU A 86 -23.19 -35.95 7.50
CA LEU A 86 -24.13 -35.57 6.45
C LEU A 86 -23.38 -35.14 5.19
N TYR A 87 -23.88 -35.59 4.04
CA TYR A 87 -23.33 -35.30 2.73
C TYR A 87 -24.39 -34.78 1.76
N LEU A 88 -23.99 -33.79 0.97
CA LEU A 88 -24.55 -33.53 -0.36
C LEU A 88 -23.53 -34.02 -1.40
N GLN A 89 -23.98 -34.84 -2.34
CA GLN A 89 -23.10 -35.48 -3.33
C GLN A 89 -23.66 -35.34 -4.74
N THR A 90 -22.77 -35.27 -5.72
CA THR A 90 -23.10 -35.57 -7.11
C THR A 90 -23.13 -37.08 -7.32
N LYS A 91 -23.86 -37.53 -8.34
CA LYS A 91 -23.91 -38.91 -8.80
C LYS A 91 -23.99 -38.96 -10.32
N THR A 92 -23.41 -40.00 -10.90
CA THR A 92 -23.65 -40.37 -12.31
C THR A 92 -25.11 -40.74 -12.54
N ASP A 93 -25.55 -40.86 -13.78
CA ASP A 93 -26.93 -41.23 -14.13
C ASP A 93 -27.31 -42.66 -13.67
N ALA A 94 -26.30 -43.51 -13.47
CA ALA A 94 -26.46 -44.85 -12.93
C ALA A 94 -26.35 -44.92 -11.38
N LEU A 95 -26.41 -43.79 -10.68
CA LEU A 95 -26.23 -43.67 -9.22
C LEU A 95 -24.86 -44.19 -8.70
N GLY A 96 -23.86 -44.25 -9.58
CA GLY A 96 -22.47 -44.60 -9.29
C GLY A 96 -21.72 -43.53 -8.47
N ALA A 97 -20.40 -43.68 -8.41
CA ALA A 97 -19.55 -42.78 -7.63
C ALA A 97 -19.55 -41.36 -8.22
N GLY A 98 -19.70 -40.36 -7.35
CA GLY A 98 -19.54 -38.94 -7.68
C GLY A 98 -18.72 -38.25 -6.60
N ALA A 99 -18.76 -36.91 -6.55
CA ALA A 99 -18.02 -36.12 -5.59
C ALA A 99 -18.91 -35.66 -4.42
N ASN A 100 -18.29 -35.37 -3.28
CA ASN A 100 -18.96 -34.59 -2.24
C ASN A 100 -18.98 -33.13 -2.68
N VAL A 101 -20.08 -32.44 -2.39
CA VAL A 101 -20.27 -31.01 -2.62
C VAL A 101 -20.21 -30.28 -1.28
N LEU A 102 -20.87 -30.85 -0.28
CA LEU A 102 -20.84 -30.40 1.11
C LEU A 102 -20.71 -31.62 2.02
N ARG A 103 -19.88 -31.51 3.05
CA ARG A 103 -19.82 -32.46 4.17
C ARG A 103 -19.99 -31.72 5.48
N ILE A 104 -20.83 -32.25 6.35
CA ILE A 104 -20.95 -31.81 7.73
C ILE A 104 -20.57 -32.97 8.64
N THR A 105 -19.55 -32.76 9.46
CA THR A 105 -19.11 -33.71 10.49
C THR A 105 -19.60 -33.25 11.84
N ARG A 106 -20.05 -34.20 12.67
CA ARG A 106 -20.61 -33.93 13.99
C ARG A 106 -20.17 -34.97 15.01
N THR A 107 -20.15 -34.55 16.27
CA THR A 107 -19.97 -35.42 17.43
C THR A 107 -21.10 -35.18 18.40
N GLY A 108 -21.94 -36.20 18.60
CA GLY A 108 -23.15 -36.04 19.42
C GLY A 108 -24.07 -34.96 18.84
N THR A 109 -24.23 -33.86 19.58
CA THR A 109 -25.10 -32.73 19.22
C THR A 109 -24.35 -31.54 18.63
N THR A 110 -23.02 -31.59 18.52
CA THR A 110 -22.22 -30.47 17.98
C THR A 110 -21.86 -30.72 16.52
N VAL A 111 -21.91 -29.66 15.71
CA VAL A 111 -21.28 -29.66 14.38
C VAL A 111 -19.82 -29.27 14.56
N ASP A 112 -18.93 -30.19 14.20
CA ASP A 112 -17.49 -30.02 14.38
C ASP A 112 -16.86 -29.37 13.14
N LEU A 113 -17.38 -29.69 11.95
CA LEU A 113 -16.88 -29.18 10.68
C LEU A 113 -18.00 -29.05 9.64
N ILE A 114 -18.02 -27.92 8.94
CA ILE A 114 -18.73 -27.75 7.67
C ILE A 114 -17.67 -27.55 6.59
N ARG A 115 -17.68 -28.41 5.57
CA ARG A 115 -16.70 -28.38 4.47
C ARG A 115 -17.41 -28.31 3.13
N ALA A 116 -17.24 -27.18 2.43
CA ALA A 116 -17.49 -27.10 1.00
C ALA A 116 -16.38 -27.83 0.25
N VAL A 117 -16.77 -28.74 -0.64
CA VAL A 117 -15.85 -29.55 -1.46
C VAL A 117 -16.09 -29.17 -2.92
N ALA A 118 -15.52 -28.02 -3.29
CA ALA A 118 -15.64 -27.45 -4.63
C ALA A 118 -14.30 -26.81 -5.04
N THR A 119 -14.08 -26.63 -6.35
CA THR A 119 -12.90 -25.93 -6.88
C THR A 119 -12.97 -24.42 -6.64
N SER A 120 -14.18 -23.88 -6.57
CA SER A 120 -14.47 -22.49 -6.24
C SER A 120 -15.78 -22.40 -5.46
N VAL A 121 -15.85 -21.42 -4.56
CA VAL A 121 -17.08 -21.04 -3.85
C VAL A 121 -17.26 -19.55 -4.08
N ASP A 122 -18.34 -19.20 -4.76
CA ASP A 122 -18.72 -17.80 -4.97
C ASP A 122 -19.60 -17.33 -3.80
N VAL A 123 -19.33 -16.14 -3.28
CA VAL A 123 -20.08 -15.51 -2.19
C VAL A 123 -20.64 -14.19 -2.72
N VAL A 124 -21.94 -14.16 -2.97
CA VAL A 124 -22.62 -12.95 -3.43
C VAL A 124 -22.72 -11.96 -2.27
N GLY A 125 -21.84 -10.97 -2.25
CA GLY A 125 -21.78 -9.92 -1.23
C GLY A 125 -20.62 -10.10 -0.25
N ALA A 126 -20.72 -9.43 0.91
CA ALA A 126 -19.65 -9.45 1.91
C ALA A 126 -19.59 -10.79 2.67
N LEU A 127 -18.39 -11.35 2.81
CA LEU A 127 -18.13 -12.48 3.70
C LEU A 127 -17.78 -11.97 5.11
N THR A 128 -18.73 -12.09 6.04
CA THR A 128 -18.49 -11.78 7.46
C THR A 128 -18.24 -13.07 8.23
N ALA A 129 -17.02 -13.26 8.72
CA ALA A 129 -16.69 -14.36 9.62
C ALA A 129 -16.68 -13.85 11.08
N THR A 130 -17.60 -14.36 11.89
CA THR A 130 -17.68 -14.07 13.32
C THR A 130 -17.38 -15.35 14.08
N SER A 131 -16.39 -15.35 14.97
CA SER A 131 -16.10 -16.50 15.82
C SER A 131 -16.09 -16.12 17.29
N TYR A 132 -16.67 -17.00 18.10
CA TYR A 132 -16.54 -16.93 19.55
C TYR A 132 -15.17 -17.50 19.93
N GLY A 133 -14.20 -16.63 20.22
CA GLY A 133 -12.80 -17.01 20.47
C GLY A 133 -11.78 -16.51 19.44
N GLY A 134 -12.21 -15.76 18.42
CA GLY A 134 -11.33 -15.16 17.41
C GLY A 134 -11.07 -16.09 16.22
N ILE A 135 -10.70 -15.51 15.08
CA ILE A 135 -10.26 -16.28 13.92
C ILE A 135 -8.74 -16.33 14.01
N THR A 136 -8.17 -17.51 14.25
CA THR A 136 -6.72 -17.65 14.45
C THR A 136 -5.95 -17.31 13.17
N GLU A 137 -6.44 -17.75 12.00
CA GLU A 137 -5.90 -17.42 10.68
C GLU A 137 -7.04 -17.43 9.66
N ALA A 138 -7.12 -16.38 8.83
CA ALA A 138 -8.04 -16.30 7.70
C ALA A 138 -7.26 -15.83 6.47
N ASN A 139 -7.06 -16.72 5.50
CA ASN A 139 -6.49 -16.33 4.22
C ASN A 139 -7.62 -15.80 3.30
N LEU A 140 -8.11 -14.60 3.62
CA LEU A 140 -9.16 -13.91 2.86
C LEU A 140 -8.59 -12.96 1.80
N LEU A 141 -7.33 -13.18 1.39
CA LEU A 141 -6.66 -12.30 0.44
C LEU A 141 -7.25 -12.51 -0.96
N ASP A 142 -8.00 -11.52 -1.44
CA ASP A 142 -8.38 -11.43 -2.86
C ASP A 142 -7.09 -11.35 -3.68
N LYS A 143 -6.79 -12.42 -4.43
CA LYS A 143 -5.48 -12.61 -5.04
C LYS A 143 -5.27 -11.75 -6.28
N ASP A 144 -6.32 -11.20 -6.91
CA ASP A 144 -6.20 -10.95 -8.35
C ASP A 144 -6.25 -9.51 -8.86
N THR A 145 -6.49 -8.45 -8.08
CA THR A 145 -6.41 -7.09 -8.69
C THR A 145 -5.99 -5.92 -7.81
N VAL A 146 -6.20 -5.95 -6.50
CA VAL A 146 -6.14 -4.71 -5.71
C VAL A 146 -4.70 -4.29 -5.36
N ILE A 147 -3.76 -5.23 -5.21
CA ILE A 147 -2.43 -4.93 -4.67
C ILE A 147 -1.34 -4.84 -5.76
N THR A 148 -1.52 -5.49 -6.91
CA THR A 148 -0.46 -5.61 -7.92
C THR A 148 -0.31 -4.39 -8.84
N VAL A 149 -1.26 -3.46 -8.84
CA VAL A 149 -1.30 -2.34 -9.82
C VAL A 149 -1.38 -0.95 -9.18
N GLN A 150 -1.57 -0.83 -7.87
CA GLN A 150 -1.52 0.48 -7.22
C GLN A 150 -0.06 0.93 -7.02
N THR A 151 0.48 1.64 -8.01
CA THR A 151 1.85 2.20 -7.94
C THR A 151 1.96 3.41 -7.02
N ALA A 152 0.83 4.00 -6.62
CA ALA A 152 0.76 5.12 -5.68
C ALA A 152 -0.58 5.16 -4.95
N LEU A 153 -0.53 5.59 -3.69
CA LEU A 153 -1.69 5.94 -2.88
C LEU A 153 -2.32 7.23 -3.42
N THR A 154 -3.60 7.18 -3.81
CA THR A 154 -4.35 8.36 -4.31
C THR A 154 -4.76 9.32 -3.19
N THR A 155 -4.74 8.85 -1.94
CA THR A 155 -4.92 9.62 -0.71
C THR A 155 -3.94 9.09 0.32
N GLY A 156 -3.33 9.97 1.12
CA GLY A 156 -2.39 9.56 2.17
C GLY A 156 -3.00 8.54 3.14
N LEU A 157 -2.14 7.71 3.73
CA LEU A 157 -2.53 6.74 4.76
C LEU A 157 -2.89 7.47 6.06
N ALA A 158 -4.01 7.09 6.69
CA ALA A 158 -4.34 7.48 8.05
C ALA A 158 -3.65 6.54 9.05
N GLY A 159 -3.45 6.99 10.30
CA GLY A 159 -2.87 6.15 11.36
C GLY A 159 -3.72 4.93 11.76
N THR A 160 -4.97 4.86 11.29
CA THR A 160 -5.88 3.71 11.42
C THR A 160 -5.82 2.74 10.25
N ASP A 161 -5.15 3.13 9.16
CA ASP A 161 -5.01 2.29 7.98
C ASP A 161 -3.89 1.27 8.22
N GLU A 162 -3.92 0.22 7.41
CA GLU A 162 -3.08 -0.95 7.63
C GLU A 162 -2.44 -1.36 6.31
N LEU A 163 -1.11 -1.47 6.33
CA LEU A 163 -0.34 -1.83 5.16
C LEU A 163 -0.22 -3.36 5.09
N LEU A 164 -0.57 -3.93 3.93
CA LEU A 164 -0.28 -5.33 3.62
C LEU A 164 1.14 -5.43 3.05
N VAL A 165 2.02 -6.15 3.73
CA VAL A 165 3.42 -6.39 3.32
C VAL A 165 3.65 -7.87 3.07
N SER A 166 4.40 -8.21 2.03
CA SER A 166 4.85 -9.59 1.80
C SER A 166 6.20 -9.78 2.50
N ASP A 167 6.28 -10.77 3.40
CA ASP A 167 7.53 -11.22 4.02
C ASP A 167 7.70 -12.72 3.74
N ALA A 168 8.72 -13.05 2.95
CA ALA A 168 9.03 -14.41 2.50
C ALA A 168 7.83 -15.19 1.90
N GLY A 169 6.91 -14.49 1.22
CA GLY A 169 5.73 -15.10 0.60
C GLY A 169 4.50 -15.18 1.52
N VAL A 170 4.57 -14.62 2.72
CA VAL A 170 3.43 -14.47 3.64
C VAL A 170 3.01 -13.01 3.66
N THR A 171 1.74 -12.74 3.33
CA THR A 171 1.15 -11.41 3.49
C THR A 171 0.91 -11.14 4.97
N LYS A 172 1.66 -10.21 5.55
CA LYS A 172 1.50 -9.71 6.91
C LYS A 172 0.80 -8.36 6.87
N ARG A 173 -0.01 -8.09 7.89
CA ARG A 173 -0.61 -6.78 8.12
C ARG A 173 0.29 -6.01 9.09
N MET A 174 0.67 -4.79 8.76
CA MET A 174 1.48 -3.95 9.63
C MET A 174 0.79 -2.60 9.81
N ASP A 175 0.52 -2.23 11.06
CA ASP A 175 -0.05 -0.92 11.40
C ASP A 175 0.91 0.19 10.97
N VAL A 176 0.38 1.26 10.38
CA VAL A 176 1.18 2.40 9.92
C VAL A 176 1.98 3.03 11.07
N SER A 177 1.42 3.05 12.29
CA SER A 177 2.14 3.51 13.50
C SER A 177 3.40 2.69 13.83
N VAL A 178 3.39 1.38 13.53
CA VAL A 178 4.53 0.49 13.75
C VAL A 178 5.61 0.74 12.67
N ILE A 179 5.20 1.00 11.43
CA ILE A 179 6.11 1.39 10.35
C ILE A 179 6.75 2.73 10.67
N GLU A 180 5.97 3.73 11.09
CA GLU A 180 6.49 5.03 11.51
C GLU A 180 7.54 4.86 12.62
N ALA A 181 7.21 4.13 13.68
CA ALA A 181 8.14 3.87 14.77
C ALA A 181 9.41 3.16 14.29
N TYR A 182 9.30 2.17 13.40
CA TYR A 182 10.45 1.46 12.83
C TYR A 182 11.31 2.38 11.95
N MET A 183 10.70 3.20 11.09
CA MET A 183 11.41 4.14 10.23
C MET A 183 12.12 5.21 11.06
N LEU A 184 11.45 5.79 12.06
CA LEU A 184 12.04 6.76 12.99
C LEU A 184 13.21 6.16 13.79
N ALA A 185 13.13 4.88 14.16
CA ALA A 185 14.17 4.21 14.93
C ALA A 185 15.38 3.75 14.09
N ASN A 186 15.16 3.34 12.84
CA ASN A 186 16.16 2.61 12.05
C ASN A 186 16.60 3.31 10.77
N LEU A 187 15.84 4.29 10.27
CA LEU A 187 16.24 5.13 9.15
C LEU A 187 16.54 6.53 9.71
N GLY A 188 17.82 6.88 9.76
CA GLY A 188 18.25 8.21 10.18
C GLY A 188 17.78 9.26 9.17
N PHE A 189 16.58 9.79 9.35
CA PHE A 189 16.11 10.93 8.56
C PHE A 189 16.80 12.19 9.09
N LEU A 190 17.41 12.97 8.19
CA LEU A 190 18.01 14.25 8.54
C LEU A 190 16.88 15.23 8.87
N THR A 191 16.49 15.31 10.14
CA THR A 191 15.37 16.16 10.59
C THR A 191 15.71 17.65 10.56
N SER A 192 17.01 17.99 10.53
CA SER A 192 17.53 19.33 10.31
C SER A 192 19.00 19.25 9.91
N PHE A 193 19.48 20.23 9.14
CA PHE A 193 20.91 20.50 9.02
C PHE A 193 21.17 21.96 9.43
N THR A 194 22.28 22.18 10.12
CA THR A 194 22.86 23.51 10.30
C THR A 194 24.20 23.47 9.61
N GLU A 195 24.37 24.23 8.52
CA GLU A 195 25.66 24.33 7.86
C GLU A 195 26.65 25.02 8.81
N THR A 196 27.56 24.26 9.40
CA THR A 196 28.67 24.79 10.20
C THR A 196 29.75 25.46 9.35
N ASN A 197 29.61 25.44 8.03
CA ASN A 197 30.57 26.01 7.09
C ASN A 197 30.16 27.42 6.62
N ASP A 198 29.66 28.24 7.54
CA ASP A 198 29.55 29.68 7.29
C ASP A 198 30.96 30.28 7.25
N LEU A 199 31.52 30.36 6.05
CA LEU A 199 32.86 30.87 5.78
C LEU A 199 33.01 32.37 6.09
N SER A 200 31.93 33.05 6.53
CA SER A 200 31.95 34.47 6.91
C SER A 200 32.93 34.80 8.04
N ALA A 201 33.25 33.83 8.92
CA ALA A 201 34.25 34.00 9.98
C ALA A 201 35.66 33.49 9.60
N ALA A 202 35.77 32.59 8.62
CA ALA A 202 37.04 31.97 8.22
C ALA A 202 37.77 32.75 7.11
N VAL A 203 37.02 33.47 6.26
CA VAL A 203 37.57 34.33 5.20
C VAL A 203 37.61 35.77 5.69
N THR A 204 38.72 36.14 6.30
CA THR A 204 39.08 37.56 6.54
C THR A 204 39.98 38.05 5.41
N TRP A 205 39.99 39.35 5.11
CA TRP A 205 40.88 39.94 4.09
C TRP A 205 42.37 39.61 4.32
N ALA A 206 42.77 39.27 5.55
CA ALA A 206 44.13 38.85 5.89
C ALA A 206 44.51 37.45 5.37
N ASN A 207 43.52 36.61 5.07
CA ASN A 207 43.71 35.21 4.69
C ASN A 207 43.40 34.97 3.20
N VAL A 208 43.02 36.01 2.45
CA VAL A 208 42.81 35.95 1.00
C VAL A 208 44.18 36.05 0.33
N PRO A 209 44.61 35.03 -0.46
CA PRO A 209 45.88 35.09 -1.18
C PRO A 209 45.93 36.32 -2.09
N GLU A 210 47.08 36.98 -2.17
CA GLU A 210 47.27 38.23 -2.94
C GLU A 210 46.89 38.10 -4.42
N ALA A 211 46.95 36.89 -4.99
CA ALA A 211 46.49 36.58 -6.35
C ALA A 211 44.98 36.85 -6.57
N ASN A 212 44.18 36.89 -5.51
CA ASN A 212 42.74 37.12 -5.53
C ASN A 212 42.35 38.53 -5.07
N VAL A 213 43.32 39.38 -4.72
CA VAL A 213 43.12 40.79 -4.42
C VAL A 213 43.27 41.58 -5.74
N PRO A 214 42.22 42.26 -6.24
CA PRO A 214 42.30 42.95 -7.52
C PRO A 214 43.40 44.03 -7.51
N THR A 215 44.45 43.85 -8.31
CA THR A 215 45.42 44.92 -8.56
C THR A 215 44.77 45.95 -9.48
N HIS A 216 44.47 47.14 -8.96
CA HIS A 216 44.01 48.26 -9.78
C HIS A 216 45.18 48.80 -10.62
N THR A 217 45.20 48.49 -11.91
CA THR A 217 46.07 49.13 -12.90
C THR A 217 45.28 50.17 -13.67
N GLY A 218 45.14 51.37 -13.10
CA GLY A 218 44.45 52.51 -13.69
C GLY A 218 44.27 53.66 -12.69
N ASP A 219 43.95 54.86 -13.17
CA ASP A 219 43.70 56.03 -12.33
C ASP A 219 42.51 55.77 -11.38
N VAL A 220 42.79 55.68 -10.08
CA VAL A 220 41.75 55.53 -9.04
C VAL A 220 41.08 56.89 -8.85
N THR A 221 39.95 57.08 -9.51
CA THR A 221 39.14 58.31 -9.40
C THR A 221 37.84 57.99 -8.67
N GLY A 222 37.76 58.34 -7.37
CA GLY A 222 36.48 58.45 -6.67
C GLY A 222 36.23 57.62 -5.41
N GLY A 223 37.26 57.13 -4.70
CA GLY A 223 37.09 56.55 -3.36
C GLY A 223 37.58 57.51 -2.26
N THR A 224 36.73 57.87 -1.29
CA THR A 224 37.13 58.69 -0.13
C THR A 224 37.95 57.92 0.91
N ASP A 225 38.03 56.59 0.79
CA ASP A 225 38.71 55.70 1.74
C ASP A 225 39.87 54.91 1.08
N LEU A 226 40.67 55.58 0.24
CA LEU A 226 41.91 54.97 -0.26
C LEU A 226 43.03 55.17 0.77
N THR A 227 43.19 54.22 1.68
CA THR A 227 44.36 54.17 2.57
C THR A 227 45.53 53.58 1.80
N VAL A 228 46.34 54.44 1.18
CA VAL A 228 47.62 54.01 0.61
C VAL A 228 48.61 53.84 1.74
N ASP A 229 49.11 52.63 1.98
CA ASP A 229 50.19 52.41 2.96
C ASP A 229 51.45 53.15 2.48
N PRO A 230 51.91 54.19 3.20
CA PRO A 230 53.05 54.98 2.77
C PRO A 230 54.37 54.18 2.73
N THR A 231 54.43 53.02 3.39
CA THR A 231 55.60 52.12 3.28
C THR A 231 55.66 51.38 1.94
N ALA A 232 54.54 51.27 1.21
CA ALA A 232 54.49 50.63 -0.12
C ALA A 232 55.11 51.50 -1.25
N ILE A 233 55.40 52.77 -0.99
CA ILE A 233 56.05 53.71 -1.93
C ILE A 233 57.56 53.81 -1.65
N SER A 234 58.03 53.39 -0.47
CA SER A 234 59.44 53.37 -0.09
C SER A 234 60.17 52.21 -0.78
N GLY A 235 61.11 52.50 -1.68
CA GLY A 235 62.00 51.49 -2.29
C GLY A 235 61.81 51.19 -3.78
N LYS A 236 60.97 51.98 -4.49
CA LYS A 236 60.96 52.01 -5.96
C LYS A 236 62.00 53.04 -6.45
N ALA A 237 62.85 52.62 -7.38
CA ALA A 237 64.07 53.34 -7.82
C ALA A 237 63.85 54.82 -8.19
N LEU A 238 64.90 55.66 -8.02
CA LEU A 238 64.89 57.09 -8.35
C LEU A 238 64.31 57.34 -9.75
N VAL A 239 63.13 57.94 -9.81
CA VAL A 239 62.59 58.53 -11.04
C VAL A 239 62.90 60.02 -11.01
N THR A 240 63.67 60.50 -11.98
CA THR A 240 63.95 61.93 -12.14
C THR A 240 62.70 62.61 -12.69
N ALA A 241 61.97 63.35 -11.85
CA ALA A 241 60.86 64.19 -12.31
C ALA A 241 61.38 65.37 -13.14
N VAL A 242 60.71 65.70 -14.24
CA VAL A 242 61.03 66.82 -15.12
C VAL A 242 59.89 67.85 -15.14
N SER A 243 60.15 69.02 -15.74
CA SER A 243 59.16 70.09 -15.91
C SER A 243 57.90 69.57 -16.63
N GLY A 244 56.73 69.85 -16.04
CA GLY A 244 55.42 69.35 -16.45
C GLY A 244 54.96 68.03 -15.83
N ASP A 245 55.78 67.35 -15.02
CA ASP A 245 55.35 66.14 -14.30
C ASP A 245 54.47 66.48 -13.09
N MET A 246 53.41 65.69 -12.88
CA MET A 246 52.60 65.76 -11.66
C MET A 246 53.19 64.87 -10.57
N VAL A 247 53.56 65.45 -9.43
CA VAL A 247 54.09 64.74 -8.27
C VAL A 247 53.00 64.55 -7.22
N LEU A 248 52.95 63.35 -6.65
CA LEU A 248 52.15 63.04 -5.47
C LEU A 248 53.00 63.30 -4.23
N ILE A 249 52.56 64.20 -3.36
CA ILE A 249 53.27 64.59 -2.14
C ILE A 249 52.40 64.23 -0.95
N TRP A 250 53.02 63.63 0.06
CA TRP A 250 52.42 63.43 1.37
C TRP A 250 53.27 64.15 2.41
N ASP A 251 52.68 65.08 3.13
CA ASP A 251 53.39 65.91 4.13
C ASP A 251 53.46 65.26 5.52
N GLY A 252 52.89 64.06 5.68
CA GLY A 252 52.90 63.31 6.93
C GLY A 252 52.04 63.93 8.05
N THR A 253 51.36 65.04 7.80
CA THR A 253 50.50 65.72 8.79
C THR A 253 49.01 65.48 8.59
N ASP A 254 48.58 65.27 7.33
CA ASP A 254 47.18 64.93 7.01
C ASP A 254 47.09 63.53 6.38
N SER A 255 45.95 62.85 6.51
CA SER A 255 45.72 61.52 5.89
C SER A 255 45.45 61.56 4.37
N ALA A 256 45.70 62.69 3.71
CA ALA A 256 45.43 62.88 2.28
C ALA A 256 46.73 63.07 1.47
N ILE A 257 46.87 62.32 0.38
CA ILE A 257 47.94 62.53 -0.61
C ILE A 257 47.54 63.70 -1.52
N LYS A 258 48.43 64.68 -1.64
CA LYS A 258 48.22 65.91 -2.42
C LYS A 258 48.91 65.78 -3.79
N ARG A 259 48.34 66.40 -4.83
CA ARG A 259 48.94 66.45 -6.18
C ARG A 259 49.47 67.86 -6.43
N ALA A 260 50.71 67.98 -6.90
CA ALA A 260 51.30 69.26 -7.31
C ALA A 260 52.06 69.10 -8.62
N ASP A 261 52.06 70.15 -9.45
CA ASP A 261 52.95 70.23 -10.60
C ASP A 261 54.39 70.42 -10.10
N PHE A 262 55.33 69.69 -10.71
CA PHE A 262 56.75 69.80 -10.38
C PHE A 262 57.29 71.23 -10.60
N ASP A 263 56.80 71.95 -11.61
CA ASP A 263 57.25 73.32 -11.89
C ASP A 263 56.80 74.32 -10.82
N ASP A 264 55.60 74.13 -10.25
CA ASP A 264 55.10 74.96 -9.15
C ASP A 264 55.93 74.75 -7.86
N PHE A 265 56.41 73.52 -7.64
CA PHE A 265 57.29 73.21 -6.52
C PHE A 265 58.68 73.85 -6.66
N VAL A 266 59.21 73.94 -7.88
CA VAL A 266 60.51 74.59 -8.18
C VAL A 266 60.39 76.12 -8.17
N ALA A 267 59.26 76.68 -8.63
CA ALA A 267 59.03 78.12 -8.74
C ALA A 267 58.81 78.83 -7.39
N ALA A 268 58.38 78.11 -6.34
CA ALA A 268 58.10 78.67 -5.01
C ALA A 268 59.35 79.05 -4.17
N GLY A 269 60.56 79.01 -4.73
CA GLY A 269 61.74 79.72 -4.20
C GLY A 269 62.41 79.12 -2.96
N GLY A 270 62.27 77.82 -2.70
CA GLY A 270 62.80 77.19 -1.47
C GLY A 270 63.96 76.20 -1.63
N VAL A 271 64.18 75.57 -2.78
CA VAL A 271 65.15 74.46 -2.91
C VAL A 271 65.58 74.27 -4.38
N THR A 272 66.87 74.28 -4.70
CA THR A 272 67.39 73.92 -6.05
C THR A 272 67.33 72.40 -6.27
N ILE A 273 67.33 71.92 -7.53
CA ILE A 273 67.38 70.48 -7.89
C ILE A 273 68.49 69.73 -7.13
N ALA A 274 69.64 70.38 -6.90
CA ALA A 274 70.75 69.82 -6.12
C ALA A 274 70.47 69.69 -4.60
N GLN A 275 69.59 70.53 -4.04
CA GLN A 275 69.23 70.51 -2.62
C GLN A 275 68.03 69.57 -2.33
N VAL A 276 67.19 69.28 -3.33
CA VAL A 276 66.18 68.20 -3.26
C VAL A 276 66.89 66.83 -3.27
N ALA A 277 67.94 66.66 -4.06
CA ALA A 277 68.80 65.47 -4.00
C ALA A 277 69.56 65.35 -2.65
N ALA A 278 70.04 66.44 -2.06
CA ALA A 278 70.76 66.40 -0.79
C ALA A 278 69.86 66.18 0.46
N ARG A 279 68.56 66.48 0.38
CA ARG A 279 67.59 66.21 1.47
C ARG A 279 66.83 64.89 1.29
N ALA A 280 66.77 64.35 0.08
CA ALA A 280 66.31 63.00 -0.18
C ALA A 280 67.39 61.91 0.08
N PHE A 281 68.68 62.28 0.16
CA PHE A 281 69.81 61.34 0.30
C PHE A 281 70.84 61.80 1.35
N GLY A 282 70.45 61.89 2.62
CA GLY A 282 71.32 62.34 3.71
C GLY A 282 71.19 61.50 4.99
N GLY A 283 71.27 60.18 4.85
CA GLY A 283 71.16 59.24 5.97
C GLY A 283 71.42 57.79 5.61
N MET A 284 72.40 57.53 4.72
CA MET A 284 73.24 56.32 4.55
C MET A 284 73.92 56.37 3.18
#